data_AF-A0A661I4N9-F1
#
_entry.id   AF-A0A661I4N9-F1
#
_cell.length_a   1.000
_cell.length_b   1.000
_cell.length_c   1.000
_cell.angle_alpha   90.00
_cell.angle_beta   90.00
_cell.angle_gamma   90.00
#
_symmetry.space_group_name_H-M   'P 1'
#
loop_
_entity.id
_entity.type
_entity.pdbx_description
1 polymer ?
#
loop_
_entity_poly.entity_id
_entity_poly.type
_entity_poly.pdbx_seq_one_letter_code
_entity_poly.pdbx_strand_id
1 'polypeptide(L)'
;MNLLFRLKNFSDKKTVEDYFNNQLPKEDDNCFYNGKRLRQIKNDEKVYFSFDGEIVAIGIFTGSIIENEERDSQYKFGHKLTEIRIIDSNIKLDTKIFGTNTTYLDTDKKIEEIARILNR
;
A
#
# COMPACT_ATOMS: atom_id res chain seq x y z
N MET A 1 7.55 11.74 1.72
CA MET A 1 6.49 11.46 2.68
C MET A 1 5.85 10.12 2.33
N ASN A 2 6.24 9.09 3.08
CA ASN A 2 5.73 7.74 2.86
C ASN A 2 4.22 7.64 3.11
N LEU A 3 3.62 6.55 2.64
CA LEU A 3 2.17 6.38 2.61
C LEU A 3 1.76 5.01 3.17
N LEU A 4 0.68 4.96 3.95
CA LEU A 4 0.01 3.71 4.34
C LEU A 4 -1.35 3.60 3.65
N PHE A 5 -1.58 2.50 2.94
CA PHE A 5 -2.86 2.13 2.36
C PHE A 5 -3.53 1.03 3.16
N ARG A 6 -4.77 1.26 3.58
CA ARG A 6 -5.61 0.21 4.16
C ARG A 6 -6.41 -0.50 3.08
N LEU A 7 -6.13 -1.78 2.87
CA LEU A 7 -6.85 -2.68 1.98
C LEU A 7 -8.17 -3.13 2.64
N LYS A 8 -9.24 -3.19 1.85
CA LYS A 8 -10.60 -3.52 2.33
C LYS A 8 -11.30 -4.61 1.53
N ASN A 9 -10.91 -4.83 0.27
CA ASN A 9 -11.67 -5.66 -0.68
C ASN A 9 -11.01 -7.04 -0.87
N PHE A 10 -10.50 -7.62 0.22
CA PHE A 10 -9.91 -8.95 0.25
C PHE A 10 -10.60 -9.77 1.32
N SER A 11 -10.77 -11.07 1.07
CA SER A 11 -11.42 -11.99 2.02
C SER A 11 -10.53 -12.30 3.22
N ASP A 12 -9.22 -12.43 2.97
CA ASP A 12 -8.25 -12.88 3.97
C ASP A 12 -6.81 -12.50 3.56
N LYS A 13 -5.86 -12.64 4.51
CA LYS A 13 -4.45 -12.31 4.30
C LYS A 13 -3.83 -13.11 3.15
N LYS A 14 -4.23 -14.37 2.94
CA LYS A 14 -3.70 -15.23 1.87
C LYS A 14 -4.08 -14.68 0.49
N THR A 15 -5.30 -14.19 0.31
CA THR A 15 -5.70 -13.52 -0.95
C THR A 15 -4.94 -12.22 -1.20
N VAL A 16 -4.58 -11.49 -0.14
CA VAL A 16 -3.74 -10.30 -0.25
C VAL A 16 -2.32 -10.67 -0.70
N GLU A 17 -1.73 -11.68 -0.08
CA GLU A 17 -0.40 -12.17 -0.45
C GLU A 17 -0.36 -12.66 -1.90
N ASP A 18 -1.39 -13.41 -2.32
CA ASP A 18 -1.52 -13.87 -3.71
C ASP A 18 -1.63 -12.68 -4.68
N TYR A 19 -2.39 -11.64 -4.34
CA TYR A 19 -2.48 -10.43 -5.15
C TYR A 19 -1.11 -9.77 -5.35
N PHE A 20 -0.34 -9.55 -4.29
CA PHE A 20 0.98 -8.89 -4.40
C PHE A 20 2.05 -9.78 -5.06
N ASN A 21 1.95 -11.11 -4.93
CA ASN A 21 2.92 -12.05 -5.51
C ASN A 21 2.62 -12.42 -6.96
N ASN A 22 1.35 -12.47 -7.35
CA ASN A 22 0.92 -12.99 -8.65
C ASN A 22 0.21 -11.94 -9.48
N GLN A 23 -0.91 -11.42 -9.00
CA GLN A 23 -1.77 -10.56 -9.81
C GLN A 23 -1.10 -9.22 -10.14
N LEU A 24 -0.64 -8.52 -9.10
CA LEU A 24 0.00 -7.21 -9.23
C LEU A 24 1.19 -7.22 -10.21
N PRO A 25 2.18 -8.14 -10.12
CA PRO A 25 3.29 -8.18 -11.08
C PRO A 25 2.92 -8.70 -12.46
N LYS A 26 2.02 -9.70 -12.58
CA LYS A 26 1.75 -10.40 -13.85
C LYS A 26 0.67 -9.73 -14.69
N GLU A 27 -0.40 -9.27 -14.05
CA GLU A 27 -1.59 -8.74 -14.73
C GLU A 27 -1.57 -7.20 -14.78
N ASP A 28 -1.08 -6.58 -13.70
CA ASP A 28 -1.10 -5.13 -13.55
C ASP A 28 0.27 -4.48 -13.79
N ASP A 29 1.28 -5.24 -14.21
CA ASP A 29 2.66 -4.75 -14.41
C ASP A 29 3.13 -3.92 -13.19
N ASN A 30 2.96 -4.44 -11.99
CA ASN A 30 3.26 -3.77 -10.71
C ASN A 30 2.54 -2.43 -10.46
N CYS A 31 1.43 -2.16 -11.14
CA CYS A 31 0.61 -0.97 -10.88
C CYS A 31 -0.48 -1.23 -9.86
N PHE A 32 -0.35 -0.61 -8.69
CA PHE A 32 -1.41 -0.62 -7.68
C PHE A 32 -2.50 0.39 -8.04
N TYR A 33 -3.69 -0.11 -8.41
CA TYR A 33 -4.81 0.72 -8.84
C TYR A 33 -5.66 1.27 -7.69
N ASN A 34 -6.01 2.55 -7.78
CA ASN A 34 -6.87 3.26 -6.83
C ASN A 34 -7.67 4.36 -7.55
N GLY A 35 -8.81 4.76 -7.01
CA GLY A 35 -9.69 5.76 -7.61
C GLY A 35 -9.15 7.19 -7.49
N LYS A 36 -8.13 7.41 -6.65
CA LYS A 36 -7.49 8.71 -6.46
C LYS A 36 -6.04 8.68 -6.94
N ARG A 37 -5.68 9.69 -7.74
CA ARG A 37 -4.30 9.99 -8.09
C ARG A 37 -3.53 10.48 -6.86
N LEU A 38 -2.50 9.75 -6.45
CA LEU A 38 -1.65 10.12 -5.32
C LEU A 38 -0.64 11.20 -5.72
N ARG A 39 -0.97 12.47 -5.44
CA ARG A 39 -0.13 13.61 -5.84
C ARG A 39 0.97 13.99 -4.85
N GLN A 40 0.86 13.54 -3.60
CA GLN A 40 1.76 13.96 -2.52
C GLN A 40 2.93 13.00 -2.28
N ILE A 41 2.85 11.79 -2.83
CA ILE A 41 3.93 10.81 -2.79
C ILE A 41 4.90 11.05 -3.96
N LYS A 42 6.20 11.04 -3.67
CA LYS A 42 7.27 11.26 -4.66
C LYS A 42 7.94 9.95 -5.05
N ASN A 43 8.74 10.01 -6.11
CA ASN A 43 9.62 8.91 -6.48
C ASN A 43 10.47 8.46 -5.29
N ASP A 44 10.72 7.15 -5.22
CA ASP A 44 11.51 6.45 -4.19
C ASP A 44 10.90 6.46 -2.77
N GLU A 45 9.67 6.96 -2.62
CA GLU A 45 8.97 6.93 -1.34
C GLU A 45 8.27 5.58 -1.12
N LYS A 46 8.25 5.13 0.14
CA LYS A 46 7.67 3.84 0.51
C LYS A 46 6.15 3.92 0.59
N VAL A 47 5.51 2.90 0.03
CA VAL A 47 4.08 2.62 0.15
C VAL A 47 3.92 1.36 0.98
N TYR A 48 3.35 1.52 2.16
CA TYR A 48 2.97 0.44 3.06
C TYR A 48 1.52 0.05 2.78
N PHE A 49 1.23 -1.24 2.83
CA PHE A 49 -0.12 -1.77 2.70
C PHE A 49 -0.49 -2.51 3.97
N SER A 50 -1.67 -2.20 4.50
CA SER A 50 -2.24 -2.90 5.64
C SER A 50 -3.56 -3.57 5.33
N PHE A 51 -3.76 -4.74 5.91
CA PHE A 51 -5.01 -5.50 5.85
C PHE A 51 -5.33 -6.00 7.26
N ASP A 52 -6.60 -5.88 7.66
CA ASP A 52 -7.05 -6.19 9.03
C ASP A 52 -6.18 -5.54 10.14
N GLY A 53 -5.59 -4.38 9.88
CA GLY A 53 -4.72 -3.68 10.84
C GLY A 53 -3.29 -4.22 10.91
N GLU A 54 -2.86 -5.16 10.08
CA GLU A 54 -1.47 -5.63 9.98
C GLU A 54 -0.82 -5.06 8.73
N ILE A 55 0.47 -4.74 8.77
CA ILE A 55 1.23 -4.43 7.54
C ILE A 55 1.50 -5.76 6.84
N VAL A 56 1.05 -5.87 5.59
CA VAL A 56 1.10 -7.10 4.78
C VAL A 56 2.02 -6.98 3.57
N ALA A 57 2.27 -5.76 3.10
CA ALA A 57 3.21 -5.53 2.02
C ALA A 57 3.85 -4.13 2.10
N ILE A 58 5.01 -3.99 1.47
CA ILE A 58 5.71 -2.73 1.27
C ILE A 58 6.17 -2.68 -0.18
N GLY A 59 6.03 -1.54 -0.84
CA GLY A 59 6.65 -1.26 -2.13
C GLY A 59 7.28 0.12 -2.16
N ILE A 60 8.10 0.39 -3.17
CA ILE A 60 8.68 1.70 -3.46
C ILE A 60 7.94 2.28 -4.65
N PHE A 61 7.43 3.51 -4.52
CA PHE A 61 6.74 4.18 -5.62
C PHE A 61 7.73 4.73 -6.64
N THR A 62 7.54 4.42 -7.93
CA THR A 62 8.48 4.81 -8.99
C THR A 62 8.21 6.22 -9.55
N GLY A 63 7.28 6.97 -8.96
CA GLY A 63 6.82 8.25 -9.53
C GLY A 63 5.85 8.10 -10.72
N SER A 64 5.69 6.89 -11.27
CA SER A 64 4.85 6.66 -12.46
C SER A 64 3.39 6.41 -12.06
N ILE A 65 2.49 7.21 -12.63
CA ILE A 65 1.04 7.03 -12.49
C ILE A 65 0.45 6.84 -13.88
N ILE A 66 -0.27 5.74 -14.06
CA ILE A 66 -0.97 5.38 -15.29
C ILE A 66 -2.46 5.54 -15.05
N GLU A 67 -3.15 6.24 -15.95
CA GLU A 67 -4.61 6.32 -15.95
C GLU A 67 -5.16 5.26 -16.91
N ASN A 68 -6.10 4.45 -16.44
CA ASN A 68 -6.77 3.42 -17.25
C ASN A 68 -8.27 3.72 -17.27
N GLU A 69 -8.77 4.16 -18.42
CA GLU A 69 -10.17 4.58 -18.60
C GLU A 69 -11.16 3.40 -18.70
N GLU A 70 -10.67 2.19 -18.98
CA GLU A 70 -11.50 0.98 -19.07
C GLU A 70 -11.81 0.39 -17.69
N ARG A 71 -11.04 0.76 -16.67
CA ARG A 71 -11.27 0.32 -15.29
C ARG A 71 -12.41 1.09 -14.63
N ASP A 72 -13.02 0.46 -13.64
CA ASP A 72 -13.95 1.13 -12.74
C ASP A 72 -13.29 2.40 -12.15
N SER A 73 -14.09 3.47 -12.04
CA SER A 73 -13.70 4.74 -11.44
C SER A 73 -12.95 4.62 -10.09
N GLN A 74 -13.26 3.59 -9.29
CA GLN A 74 -12.61 3.33 -8.00
C GLN A 74 -11.20 2.72 -8.14
N TYR A 75 -10.77 2.36 -9.35
CA TYR A 75 -9.49 1.75 -9.71
C TYR A 75 -8.85 2.42 -10.93
N LYS A 76 -9.17 3.69 -11.19
CA LYS A 76 -8.76 4.38 -12.43
C LYS A 76 -7.25 4.66 -12.51
N PHE A 77 -6.58 4.92 -11.39
CA PHE A 77 -5.18 5.35 -11.36
C PHE A 77 -4.28 4.25 -10.82
N GLY A 78 -3.43 3.69 -11.68
CA GLY A 78 -2.38 2.74 -11.36
C GLY A 78 -1.12 3.45 -10.90
N HIS A 79 -0.63 3.09 -9.72
CA HIS A 79 0.59 3.63 -9.13
C HIS A 79 1.67 2.56 -9.23
N LYS A 80 2.66 2.78 -10.08
CA LYS A 80 3.71 1.78 -10.34
C LYS A 80 4.61 1.64 -9.10
N LEU A 81 4.80 0.40 -8.69
CA LEU A 81 5.64 0.04 -7.56
C LEU A 81 6.85 -0.79 -8.02
N THR A 82 7.89 -0.74 -7.23
CA THR A 82 9.05 -1.64 -7.31
C THR A 82 9.41 -2.15 -5.93
N GLU A 83 10.34 -3.11 -5.86
CA GLU A 83 10.83 -3.71 -4.61
C GLU A 83 9.70 -4.14 -3.66
N ILE A 84 8.64 -4.72 -4.23
CA ILE A 84 7.50 -5.17 -3.46
C ILE A 84 7.95 -6.34 -2.57
N ARG A 85 7.70 -6.22 -1.26
CA ARG A 85 8.01 -7.24 -0.25
C ARG A 85 6.75 -7.53 0.55
N ILE A 86 6.41 -8.81 0.64
CA ILE A 86 5.38 -9.28 1.56
C ILE A 86 5.94 -9.25 2.99
N ILE A 87 5.13 -8.79 3.92
CA ILE A 87 5.47 -8.74 5.34
C ILE A 87 4.58 -9.75 6.06
N ASP A 88 5.21 -10.77 6.63
CA ASP A 88 4.54 -11.66 7.54
C ASP A 88 4.72 -11.18 8.99
N SER A 89 3.85 -10.25 9.39
CA SER A 89 3.78 -9.76 10.76
C SER A 89 2.38 -9.97 11.30
N ASN A 90 2.28 -10.40 12.56
CA ASN A 90 1.01 -10.52 13.29
C ASN A 90 0.82 -9.33 14.25
N ILE A 91 1.58 -8.25 14.05
CA ILE A 91 1.52 -7.04 14.88
C ILE A 91 0.48 -6.09 14.30
N LYS A 92 -0.56 -5.81 15.09
CA LYS A 92 -1.56 -4.81 14.75
C LYS A 92 -0.98 -3.39 14.87
N LEU A 93 -1.35 -2.54 13.92
CA LEU A 93 -1.18 -1.09 13.91
C LEU A 93 -2.06 -0.47 14.99
N ASP A 94 -1.55 0.57 15.66
CA ASP A 94 -2.41 1.41 16.50
C ASP A 94 -3.44 2.17 15.65
N THR A 95 -4.70 1.75 15.74
CA THR A 95 -5.82 2.32 15.00
C THR A 95 -6.16 3.76 15.40
N LYS A 96 -5.60 4.29 16.49
CA LYS A 96 -5.73 5.71 16.86
C LYS A 96 -4.79 6.60 16.04
N ILE A 97 -3.71 6.03 15.50
CA ILE A 97 -2.66 6.75 14.76
C ILE A 97 -2.97 6.77 13.26
N PHE A 98 -3.60 5.72 12.73
CA PHE A 98 -3.92 5.58 11.31
C PHE A 98 -5.41 5.76 11.01
N GLY A 99 -5.69 6.47 9.92
CA GLY A 99 -7.06 6.69 9.47
C GLY A 99 -7.70 5.43 8.87
N THR A 100 -8.95 5.58 8.43
CA THR A 100 -9.75 4.47 7.90
C THR A 100 -9.43 4.10 6.45
N ASN A 101 -8.62 4.90 5.74
CA ASN A 101 -8.26 4.74 4.33
C ASN A 101 -6.73 4.94 4.15
N THR A 102 -6.33 5.71 3.13
CA THR A 102 -4.95 6.14 2.92
C THR A 102 -4.51 7.14 3.99
N THR A 103 -3.35 6.93 4.59
CA THR A 103 -2.76 7.80 5.62
C THR A 103 -1.32 8.17 5.24
N TYR A 104 -1.01 9.45 5.15
CA TYR A 104 0.37 9.91 4.99
C TYR A 104 1.13 9.76 6.30
N LEU A 105 2.38 9.33 6.22
CA LEU A 105 3.32 9.27 7.34
C LEU A 105 4.02 10.63 7.49
N ASP A 106 3.26 11.60 7.98
CA ASP A 106 3.59 13.02 8.09
C ASP A 106 3.96 13.44 9.53
N THR A 107 3.88 12.51 10.50
CA THR A 107 4.24 12.75 11.90
C THR A 107 5.17 11.69 12.43
N ASP A 108 6.03 12.06 13.38
CA ASP A 108 6.98 11.13 14.00
C ASP A 108 6.28 9.91 14.62
N LYS A 109 5.13 10.12 15.28
CA LYS A 109 4.33 9.02 15.85
C LYS A 109 3.96 7.95 14.82
N LYS A 110 3.57 8.36 13.61
CA LYS A 110 3.23 7.42 12.53
C LYS A 110 4.47 6.69 12.02
N ILE A 111 5.59 7.40 11.89
CA ILE A 111 6.85 6.83 11.41
C ILE A 111 7.41 5.82 12.42
N GLU A 112 7.41 6.17 13.71
CA GLU A 112 7.83 5.31 14.82
C GLU A 112 6.97 4.05 14.91
N GLU A 113 5.66 4.17 14.73
CA GLU A 113 4.74 3.03 14.77
C GLU A 113 4.99 2.04 13.61
N ILE A 114 5.27 2.54 12.41
CA ILE A 114 5.69 1.68 11.29
C ILE A 114 7.04 1.02 11.60
N ALA A 115 8.01 1.77 12.14
CA ALA A 115 9.31 1.23 12.51
C ALA A 115 9.22 0.14 13.59
N ARG A 116 8.32 0.31 14.59
CA ARG A 116 8.04 -0.69 15.63
C ARG A 116 7.58 -2.03 15.04
N ILE A 117 6.78 -1.98 13.97
CA ILE A 117 6.24 -3.17 13.31
C ILE A 117 7.30 -3.86 12.44
N LEU A 118 8.19 -3.10 11.81
CA LEU A 118 9.15 -3.61 10.82
C LEU A 118 10.52 -4.01 11.37
N ASN A 119 10.94 -3.50 12.53
CA ASN A 119 12.27 -3.76 13.12
C ASN A 119 12.30 -5.02 14.00
N ARG A 120 11.63 -6.11 13.60
CA ARG A 120 11.67 -7.40 14.29
C ARG A 120 11.90 -8.56 13.33
#